data_AF-A0A382ZLP3-F1
#
_entry.id   AF-A0A382ZLP3-F1
#
_cell.length_a   1.000
_cell.length_b   1.000
_cell.length_c   1.000
_cell.angle_alpha   90.00
_cell.angle_beta   90.00
_cell.angle_gamma   90.00
#
_symmetry.space_group_name_H-M   'P 1'
#
loop_
_entity.id
_entity.type
_entity.pdbx_description
1 polymer ?
#
loop_
_entity_poly.entity_id
_entity_poly.type
_entity_poly.pdbx_seq_one_letter_code
_entity_poly.pdbx_strand_id
1 'polypeptide(L)'
;MARTTAVFSVILTLAWLMAPRATLSQVPDHADQEHSHAGEAVSCTTLASPPWTGLPNVDREQFAALREAVSGLETPEAARAAGFNPALGDIPGMGVHYVNSARSRDGVQRNAPDHLLFVEIDGRERLVGAAYAFVDVPETEIPIPFESEL
;
A
#
# COMPACT_ATOMS: atom_id res chain seq x y z
N MET A 1 -65.73 -2.51 -21.91
CA MET A 1 -65.23 -1.66 -20.81
C MET A 1 -65.21 -2.48 -19.54
N ALA A 2 -64.08 -3.10 -19.22
CA ALA A 2 -63.91 -3.88 -17.98
C ALA A 2 -63.34 -2.96 -16.90
N ARG A 3 -64.07 -2.81 -15.80
CA ARG A 3 -63.62 -2.13 -14.57
C ARG A 3 -63.00 -3.19 -13.67
N THR A 4 -61.70 -3.07 -13.39
CA THR A 4 -61.03 -3.82 -12.35
C THR A 4 -60.52 -2.86 -11.28
N THR A 5 -61.21 -2.87 -10.15
CA THR A 5 -60.80 -2.33 -8.86
C THR A 5 -59.56 -3.08 -8.37
N ALA A 6 -58.45 -2.36 -8.18
CA ALA A 6 -57.28 -2.88 -7.48
C ALA A 6 -57.34 -2.48 -6.00
N VAL A 7 -57.28 -3.50 -5.14
CA VAL A 7 -57.22 -3.41 -3.68
C VAL A 7 -55.75 -3.48 -3.23
N PHE A 8 -55.40 -2.54 -2.35
CA PHE A 8 -54.31 -2.45 -1.37
C PHE A 8 -53.14 -3.46 -1.41
N SER A 9 -51.92 -2.93 -1.26
CA SER A 9 -51.04 -3.29 -0.15
C SER A 9 -49.90 -2.26 0.02
N VAL A 10 -49.90 -1.58 1.16
CA VAL A 10 -48.76 -0.79 1.65
C VAL A 10 -47.79 -1.79 2.28
N ILE A 11 -46.60 -1.95 1.70
CA ILE A 11 -45.50 -2.68 2.34
C ILE A 11 -44.63 -1.64 3.04
N LEU A 12 -44.72 -1.61 4.36
CA LEU A 12 -43.82 -0.85 5.24
C LEU A 12 -42.59 -1.72 5.48
N THR A 13 -41.49 -1.51 4.76
CA THR A 13 -40.21 -2.15 5.07
C THR A 13 -39.47 -1.33 6.12
N LEU A 14 -39.40 -1.88 7.33
CA LEU A 14 -38.59 -1.37 8.43
C LEU A 14 -37.11 -1.67 8.14
N ALA A 15 -36.35 -0.68 7.69
CA ALA A 15 -34.90 -0.82 7.52
C ALA A 15 -34.22 -0.81 8.89
N TRP A 16 -33.76 -1.98 9.35
CA TRP A 16 -32.83 -2.08 10.48
C TRP A 16 -31.44 -1.62 10.02
N LEU A 17 -31.04 -0.42 10.45
CA LEU A 17 -29.64 0.02 10.43
C LEU A 17 -28.86 -0.77 11.49
N MET A 18 -28.35 -1.93 11.13
CA MET A 18 -27.29 -2.58 11.89
C MET A 18 -25.96 -1.89 11.53
N ALA A 19 -25.57 -0.91 12.33
CA ALA A 19 -24.18 -0.44 12.32
C ALA A 19 -23.28 -1.61 12.78
N PRO A 20 -22.16 -1.90 12.09
CA PRO A 20 -21.23 -2.91 12.56
C PRO A 20 -20.61 -2.42 13.88
N ARG A 21 -20.89 -3.13 14.97
CA ARG A 21 -20.09 -3.02 16.18
C ARG A 21 -18.74 -3.66 15.88
N ALA A 22 -17.76 -2.83 15.53
CA ALA A 22 -16.36 -3.21 15.58
C ALA A 22 -16.05 -3.54 17.04
N THR A 23 -16.14 -4.83 17.37
CA THR A 23 -15.78 -5.34 18.69
C THR A 23 -14.39 -5.94 18.54
N LEU A 24 -13.36 -5.13 18.73
CA LEU A 24 -12.00 -5.56 19.04
C LEU A 24 -11.22 -4.33 19.53
N SER A 25 -11.32 -4.05 20.82
CA SER A 25 -10.29 -3.30 21.52
C SER A 25 -9.97 -4.07 22.79
N GLN A 26 -8.74 -4.55 22.88
CA GLN A 26 -8.16 -5.15 24.07
C GLN A 26 -8.42 -4.22 25.26
N VAL A 27 -8.97 -4.76 26.34
CA VAL A 27 -9.01 -4.06 27.63
C VAL A 27 -7.58 -4.06 28.18
N PRO A 28 -6.97 -2.90 28.49
CA PRO A 28 -5.76 -2.87 29.28
C PRO A 28 -6.16 -2.62 30.74
N ASP A 29 -6.08 -3.65 31.57
CA ASP A 29 -5.87 -3.45 33.01
C ASP A 29 -4.39 -3.68 33.28
N HIS A 30 -3.58 -2.63 33.07
CA HIS A 30 -2.29 -2.44 33.69
C HIS A 30 -2.02 -0.93 33.72
N ALA A 31 -2.24 -0.35 34.90
CA ALA A 31 -1.70 0.95 35.25
C ALA A 31 -0.16 0.87 35.29
N ASP A 32 0.46 2.00 34.94
CA ASP A 32 1.86 2.39 35.13
C ASP A 32 2.75 2.33 33.86
N GLN A 33 3.23 3.54 33.49
CA GLN A 33 4.17 3.90 32.42
C GLN A 33 3.59 4.06 30.98
N GLU A 34 2.82 5.12 30.75
CA GLU A 34 2.50 5.58 29.38
C GLU A 34 3.73 6.20 28.70
N HIS A 35 4.48 5.36 27.99
CA HIS A 35 5.22 5.76 26.80
C HIS A 35 4.55 5.10 25.61
N SER A 36 3.46 5.70 25.13
CA SER A 36 2.76 5.24 23.93
C SER A 36 3.65 5.49 22.71
N HIS A 37 4.16 4.42 22.11
CA HIS A 37 4.74 4.45 20.76
C HIS A 37 3.66 4.53 19.67
N ALA A 38 2.39 4.38 20.04
CA ALA A 38 1.29 4.57 19.11
C ALA A 38 1.09 6.08 18.91
N GLY A 39 1.41 6.55 17.70
CA GLY A 39 1.03 7.88 17.25
C GLY A 39 -0.49 8.07 17.22
N GLU A 40 -0.93 9.28 16.92
CA GLU A 40 -2.36 9.59 16.80
C GLU A 40 -3.06 8.65 15.82
N ALA A 41 -4.28 8.21 16.16
CA ALA A 41 -5.04 7.30 15.32
C ALA A 41 -5.28 7.91 13.93
N VAL A 42 -4.84 7.22 12.88
CA VAL A 42 -5.04 7.65 11.49
C VAL A 42 -6.27 7.01 10.88
N SER A 43 -7.01 7.78 10.08
CA SER A 43 -8.15 7.28 9.30
C SER A 43 -7.71 6.88 7.89
N CYS A 44 -7.85 5.61 7.53
CA CYS A 44 -7.52 5.12 6.19
C CYS A 44 -8.37 5.73 5.06
N THR A 45 -9.46 6.44 5.38
CA THR A 45 -10.32 7.09 4.37
C THR A 45 -9.93 8.53 4.08
N THR A 46 -9.21 9.19 4.99
CA THR A 46 -8.79 10.59 4.85
C THR A 46 -7.28 10.76 4.83
N LEU A 47 -6.53 9.68 5.07
CA LEU A 47 -5.08 9.68 5.06
C LEU A 47 -4.57 9.71 3.61
N ALA A 48 -4.23 10.91 3.13
CA ALA A 48 -3.65 11.08 1.79
C ALA A 48 -2.25 10.46 1.64
N SER A 49 -1.51 10.35 2.75
CA SER A 49 -0.21 9.68 2.83
C SER A 49 0.05 9.24 4.28
N PRO A 50 0.84 8.19 4.53
CA PRO A 50 1.25 7.82 5.88
C PRO A 50 1.72 9.05 6.66
N PRO A 51 1.41 9.16 7.96
CA PRO A 51 1.94 10.24 8.77
C PRO A 51 3.45 10.01 8.90
N TRP A 52 4.25 10.68 8.07
CA TRP A 52 5.71 10.66 8.15
C TRP A 52 6.24 11.43 9.37
N THR A 53 5.35 11.78 10.31
CA THR A 53 5.67 12.46 11.56
C THR A 53 6.67 11.62 12.34
N GLY A 54 7.85 12.17 12.61
CA GLY A 54 8.95 11.48 13.29
C GLY A 54 10.08 11.02 12.36
N LEU A 55 9.86 10.89 11.05
CA LEU A 55 10.95 10.59 10.12
C LEU A 55 11.89 11.79 9.95
N PRO A 56 13.23 11.60 9.93
CA PRO A 56 14.20 12.60 9.52
C PRO A 56 13.85 13.25 8.17
N ASN A 57 14.24 14.52 7.98
CA ASN A 57 14.01 15.24 6.72
C ASN A 57 14.60 14.49 5.52
N VAL A 58 15.79 13.92 5.69
CA VAL A 58 16.49 13.16 4.66
C VAL A 58 15.68 11.95 4.18
N ASP A 59 14.98 11.25 5.07
CA ASP A 59 14.18 10.07 4.69
C ASP A 59 12.92 10.49 3.92
N ARG A 60 12.28 11.59 4.34
CA ARG A 60 11.11 12.12 3.65
C ARG A 60 11.45 12.61 2.23
N GLU A 61 12.62 13.22 2.07
CA GLU A 61 13.15 13.60 0.75
C GLU A 61 13.43 12.38 -0.12
N GLN A 62 14.00 11.31 0.44
CA GLN A 62 14.22 10.05 -0.27
C GLN A 62 12.91 9.40 -0.75
N PHE A 63 11.87 9.37 0.09
CA PHE A 63 10.55 8.89 -0.33
C PHE A 63 9.92 9.76 -1.42
N ALA A 64 10.09 11.09 -1.35
CA ALA A 64 9.59 12.00 -2.37
C ALA A 64 10.30 11.74 -3.73
N ALA A 65 11.62 11.62 -3.71
CA ALA A 65 12.41 11.31 -4.91
C ALA A 65 12.05 9.95 -5.51
N LEU A 66 11.85 8.92 -4.67
CA LEU A 66 11.40 7.61 -5.14
C LEU A 66 10.01 7.68 -5.77
N ARG A 67 9.07 8.41 -5.15
CA ARG A 67 7.72 8.59 -5.69
C ARG A 67 7.73 9.28 -7.05
N GLU A 68 8.59 10.28 -7.23
CA GLU A 68 8.81 10.92 -8.53
C GLU A 68 9.44 9.95 -9.55
N ALA A 69 10.43 9.16 -9.13
CA ALA A 69 11.08 8.19 -10.02
C ALA A 69 10.13 7.11 -10.55
N VAL A 70 9.07 6.78 -9.82
CA VAL A 70 8.07 5.77 -10.23
C VAL A 70 6.78 6.38 -10.80
N SER A 71 6.65 7.71 -10.89
CA SER A 71 5.41 8.38 -11.32
C SER A 71 5.11 8.28 -12.83
N GLY A 72 5.81 7.40 -13.54
CA GLY A 72 5.48 7.01 -14.92
C GLY A 72 5.36 5.51 -15.07
N LEU A 73 5.33 4.77 -13.97
CA LEU A 73 5.32 3.30 -13.91
C LEU A 73 4.06 2.78 -13.22
N GLU A 74 3.02 3.60 -13.05
CA GLU A 74 1.86 3.28 -12.21
C GLU A 74 0.92 2.24 -12.81
N THR A 75 1.13 1.87 -14.08
CA THR A 75 0.39 0.79 -14.74
C THR A 75 1.34 -0.33 -15.18
N PRO A 76 0.84 -1.59 -15.21
CA PRO A 76 1.59 -2.70 -15.76
C PRO A 76 2.08 -2.48 -17.20
N GLU A 77 1.30 -1.79 -18.03
CA GLU A 77 1.69 -1.45 -19.41
C GLU A 77 2.90 -0.53 -19.45
N ALA A 78 2.88 0.52 -18.61
CA ALA A 78 3.98 1.48 -18.51
C ALA A 78 5.25 0.82 -17.93
N ALA A 79 5.08 -0.02 -16.90
CA ALA A 79 6.17 -0.82 -16.34
C ALA A 79 6.78 -1.76 -17.40
N ARG A 80 5.97 -2.47 -18.18
CA ARG A 80 6.45 -3.31 -19.30
C ARG A 80 7.18 -2.52 -20.37
N ALA A 81 6.67 -1.35 -20.74
CA ALA A 81 7.34 -0.45 -21.68
C ALA A 81 8.70 0.04 -21.15
N ALA A 82 8.86 0.17 -19.83
CA ALA A 82 10.11 0.51 -19.16
C ALA A 82 11.03 -0.71 -18.89
N GLY A 83 10.69 -1.90 -19.41
CA GLY A 83 11.51 -3.11 -19.32
C GLY A 83 11.28 -3.97 -18.08
N PHE A 84 10.24 -3.71 -17.28
CA PHE A 84 9.85 -4.59 -16.18
C PHE A 84 8.96 -5.72 -16.67
N ASN A 85 9.24 -6.95 -16.27
CA ASN A 85 8.45 -8.12 -16.66
C ASN A 85 7.86 -8.81 -15.44
N PRO A 86 6.64 -9.36 -15.51
CA PRO A 86 6.05 -10.07 -14.38
C PRO A 86 6.92 -11.27 -14.01
N ALA A 87 7.25 -11.38 -12.73
CA ALA A 87 8.04 -12.45 -12.14
C ALA A 87 7.22 -13.11 -11.04
N LEU A 88 7.43 -14.42 -10.84
CA LEU A 88 6.82 -15.22 -9.77
C LEU A 88 5.29 -15.41 -9.84
N GLY A 89 4.60 -14.76 -10.78
CA GLY A 89 3.15 -14.83 -10.94
C GLY A 89 2.40 -13.98 -9.92
N ASP A 90 1.07 -14.16 -9.84
CA ASP A 90 0.27 -13.59 -8.75
C ASP A 90 0.45 -14.44 -7.49
N ILE A 91 1.13 -13.89 -6.49
CA ILE A 91 1.30 -14.58 -5.22
C ILE A 91 0.17 -14.14 -4.30
N PRO A 92 -0.69 -15.07 -3.80
CA PRO A 92 -1.84 -14.72 -2.99
C PRO A 92 -1.48 -13.80 -1.81
N GLY A 93 -2.15 -12.66 -1.74
CA GLY A 93 -1.95 -11.66 -0.68
C GLY A 93 -0.75 -10.73 -0.88
N MET A 94 0.10 -10.94 -1.89
CA MET A 94 1.22 -10.06 -2.22
C MET A 94 1.03 -9.33 -3.55
N GLY A 95 0.32 -9.94 -4.52
CA GLY A 95 0.15 -9.41 -5.86
C GLY A 95 1.24 -9.86 -6.84
N VAL A 96 1.36 -9.12 -7.94
CA VAL A 96 2.29 -9.45 -9.04
C VAL A 96 3.52 -8.56 -8.96
N HIS A 97 4.68 -9.22 -8.86
CA HIS A 97 5.97 -8.54 -8.92
C HIS A 97 6.38 -8.34 -10.37
N TYR A 98 6.80 -7.13 -10.72
CA TYR A 98 7.35 -6.78 -12.02
C TYR A 98 8.82 -6.43 -11.84
N VAL A 99 9.70 -7.13 -12.55
CA VAL A 99 11.15 -7.10 -12.31
C VAL A 99 11.89 -6.62 -13.55
N ASN A 100 12.80 -5.67 -13.38
CA ASN A 100 13.77 -5.25 -14.37
C ASN A 100 15.15 -5.83 -14.02
N SER A 101 15.42 -7.04 -14.49
CA SER A 101 16.65 -7.78 -14.15
C SER A 101 17.94 -7.13 -14.63
N ALA A 102 17.88 -6.15 -15.55
CA ALA A 102 19.05 -5.39 -15.95
C ALA A 102 19.48 -4.44 -14.82
N ARG A 103 18.53 -3.78 -14.16
CA ARG A 103 18.79 -2.87 -13.04
C ARG A 103 19.35 -3.59 -11.81
N SER A 104 18.93 -4.83 -11.56
CA SER A 104 19.44 -5.64 -10.43
C SER A 104 20.94 -5.94 -10.49
N ARG A 105 21.60 -5.74 -11.65
CA ARG A 105 23.01 -6.10 -11.87
C ARG A 105 23.98 -4.98 -11.55
N ASP A 106 23.51 -3.74 -11.49
CA ASP A 106 24.35 -2.54 -11.36
C ASP A 106 24.40 -2.03 -9.90
N GLY A 107 24.21 -2.91 -8.93
CA GLY A 107 24.08 -2.55 -7.51
C GLY A 107 22.77 -1.78 -7.21
N VAL A 108 22.63 -1.28 -5.99
CA VAL A 108 21.40 -0.55 -5.60
C VAL A 108 21.45 0.89 -6.10
N GLN A 109 20.56 1.22 -7.02
CA GLN A 109 20.36 2.59 -7.49
C GLN A 109 19.14 3.22 -6.82
N ARG A 110 19.35 4.14 -5.88
CA ARG A 110 18.30 4.74 -5.03
C ARG A 110 17.06 5.27 -5.76
N ASN A 111 17.21 5.78 -6.97
CA ASN A 111 16.10 6.35 -7.75
C ASN A 111 15.71 5.47 -8.96
N ALA A 112 16.16 4.22 -8.98
CA ALA A 112 15.87 3.28 -10.06
C ALA A 112 15.59 1.90 -9.46
N PRO A 113 14.42 1.69 -8.83
CA PRO A 113 14.04 0.38 -8.35
C PRO A 113 14.03 -0.63 -9.50
N ASP A 114 14.36 -1.87 -9.15
CA ASP A 114 14.38 -3.01 -10.06
C ASP A 114 13.16 -3.91 -9.86
N HIS A 115 12.40 -3.73 -8.77
CA HIS A 115 11.14 -4.41 -8.49
C HIS A 115 10.00 -3.41 -8.31
N LEU A 116 8.86 -3.70 -8.94
CA LEU A 116 7.59 -3.02 -8.75
C LEU A 116 6.54 -4.03 -8.29
N LEU A 117 5.63 -3.62 -7.41
CA LEU A 117 4.55 -4.44 -6.91
C LEU A 117 3.20 -3.90 -7.34
N PHE A 118 2.46 -4.72 -8.09
CA PHE A 118 1.10 -4.42 -8.52
C PHE A 118 0.10 -5.31 -7.80
N VAL A 119 -0.98 -4.72 -7.32
CA VAL A 119 -2.12 -5.44 -6.73
C VAL A 119 -3.41 -4.98 -7.39
N GLU A 120 -4.39 -5.87 -7.51
CA GLU A 120 -5.73 -5.49 -7.96
C GLU A 120 -6.49 -4.81 -6.81
N ILE A 121 -6.92 -3.57 -7.03
CA ILE A 121 -7.80 -2.82 -6.14
C ILE A 121 -8.99 -2.33 -6.97
N ASP A 122 -10.20 -2.71 -6.58
CA ASP A 122 -11.44 -2.35 -7.27
C ASP A 122 -11.44 -2.69 -8.78
N GLY A 123 -10.90 -3.87 -9.14
CA GLY A 123 -10.83 -4.35 -10.52
C GLY A 123 -9.79 -3.63 -11.39
N ARG A 124 -8.83 -2.93 -10.77
CA ARG A 124 -7.72 -2.26 -11.47
C ARG A 124 -6.40 -2.60 -10.81
N GLU A 125 -5.40 -2.95 -11.60
CA GLU A 125 -4.03 -3.08 -11.10
C GLU A 125 -3.48 -1.70 -10.70
N ARG A 126 -2.92 -1.62 -9.50
CA ARG A 126 -2.33 -0.42 -8.92
C ARG A 126 -0.91 -0.71 -8.48
N LEU A 127 0.01 0.18 -8.84
CA LEU A 127 1.34 0.19 -8.23
C LEU A 127 1.21 0.52 -6.74
N VAL A 128 1.65 -0.39 -5.87
CA VAL A 128 1.58 -0.24 -4.40
C VAL A 128 2.94 -0.35 -3.72
N GLY A 129 3.98 -0.73 -4.45
CA GLY A 129 5.32 -0.86 -3.89
C GLY A 129 6.41 -0.78 -4.94
N ALA A 130 7.58 -0.34 -4.50
CA ALA A 130 8.84 -0.44 -5.22
C ALA A 130 9.87 -1.05 -4.27
N ALA A 131 10.72 -1.94 -4.79
CA ALA A 131 11.73 -2.62 -4.00
C ALA A 131 13.06 -2.69 -4.77
N TYR A 132 14.11 -2.98 -4.01
CA TYR A 132 15.48 -3.15 -4.49
C TYR A 132 15.91 -4.57 -4.14
N ALA A 133 16.27 -5.37 -5.14
CA ALA A 133 16.97 -6.62 -4.91
C ALA A 133 18.42 -6.49 -5.38
N PHE A 134 19.34 -6.88 -4.52
CA PHE A 134 20.76 -6.90 -4.84
C PHE A 134 21.39 -8.11 -4.17
N VAL A 135 22.47 -8.60 -4.78
CA VAL A 135 23.32 -9.61 -4.17
C VAL A 135 24.53 -8.88 -3.62
N ASP A 136 24.78 -9.06 -2.32
CA ASP A 136 25.96 -8.52 -1.66
C ASP A 136 26.71 -9.61 -0.89
N VAL A 137 27.90 -9.29 -0.42
CA VAL A 137 28.67 -10.11 0.50
C VAL A 137 28.19 -9.88 1.95
N PRO A 138 28.28 -10.89 2.84
CA PRO A 138 28.11 -10.65 4.26
C PRO A 138 29.04 -9.53 4.75
N GLU A 139 28.56 -8.69 5.66
CA GLU A 139 29.35 -7.62 6.29
C GLU A 139 29.90 -6.58 5.29
N THR A 140 29.16 -6.32 4.21
CA THR A 140 29.44 -5.22 3.29
C THR A 140 29.45 -3.86 4.01
N GLU A 141 30.45 -3.02 3.72
CA GLU A 141 30.51 -1.62 4.20
C GLU A 141 29.78 -0.65 3.25
N ILE A 142 29.11 -1.16 2.21
CA ILE A 142 28.35 -0.32 1.28
C ILE A 142 27.12 0.22 2.02
N PRO A 143 26.92 1.55 2.05
CA PRO A 143 25.73 2.13 2.67
C PRO A 143 24.46 1.59 2.02
N ILE A 144 23.57 1.01 2.83
CA ILE A 144 22.30 0.49 2.34
C ILE A 144 21.38 1.69 2.07
N PRO A 145 20.83 1.84 0.85
CA PRO A 145 19.90 2.93 0.59
C PRO A 145 18.67 2.83 1.49
N PHE A 146 18.19 3.97 1.98
CA PHE A 146 17.09 4.08 2.94
C PHE A 146 17.40 3.53 4.34
N GLU A 147 18.67 3.30 4.68
CA GLU A 147 19.09 3.18 6.08
C GLU A 147 18.81 4.52 6.80
N SER A 148 18.00 4.43 7.86
CA SER A 148 17.57 5.57 8.66
C SER A 148 18.33 5.59 9.98
N GLU A 149 18.50 6.77 10.54
CA GLU A 149 19.10 6.97 11.88
C GLU A 149 18.10 6.65 13.02
N LEU A 150 16.89 6.19 12.69
CA LEU A 150 15.83 5.79 13.62
C LEU A 150 15.84 4.30 13.96
#